data_AF-A0A2M7MPB5-F1
#
_entry.id   AF-A0A2M7MPB5-F1
#
_cell.length_a   1.000
_cell.length_b   1.000
_cell.length_c   1.000
_cell.angle_alpha   90.00
_cell.angle_beta   90.00
_cell.angle_gamma   90.00
#
_symmetry.space_group_name_H-M   'P 1'
#
loop_
_entity.id
_entity.type
_entity.pdbx_description
1 polymer ?
#
loop_
_entity_poly.entity_id
_entity_poly.type
_entity_poly.pdbx_seq_one_letter_code
_entity_poly.pdbx_strand_id
1 'polypeptide(L)'
;MEILVGTYLSKSKIRTVVVDFLALSVIYLLPTLSHLTGIPFYYLEPMRIVVLLSLMVTHRWNSLMLALTIPLFSFLIASHPAMFKVLLVTIDLTLNILLFLFFVKRLKETFVSVFLSIGISKIFYYLLKYTFIQFNLLDGDLVTTSLYIQIILMVLLSFVVALWGKQLKNKTNLS
;
A
#
# COMPACT_ATOMS: atom_id res chain seq x y z
N MET A 1 13.19 -33.89 -9.78
CA MET A 1 12.62 -32.56 -10.12
C MET A 1 11.50 -32.17 -9.16
N GLU A 2 10.58 -33.08 -8.81
CA GLU A 2 9.45 -32.82 -7.90
C GLU A 2 9.85 -32.36 -6.47
N ILE A 3 10.90 -32.93 -5.88
CA ILE A 3 11.37 -32.59 -4.53
C ILE A 3 11.90 -31.13 -4.46
N LEU A 4 12.55 -30.66 -5.53
CA LEU A 4 13.05 -29.28 -5.62
C LEU A 4 11.90 -28.28 -5.84
N VAL A 5 10.86 -28.68 -6.57
CA VAL A 5 9.64 -27.86 -6.75
C VAL A 5 8.88 -27.74 -5.42
N GLY A 6 8.72 -28.83 -4.67
CA GLY A 6 8.04 -28.82 -3.36
C GLY A 6 8.73 -27.92 -2.31
N THR A 7 10.06 -27.95 -2.25
CA THR A 7 10.83 -27.11 -1.31
C THR A 7 10.82 -25.63 -1.69
N TYR A 8 10.84 -25.29 -2.99
CA TYR A 8 10.76 -23.90 -3.45
C TYR A 8 9.37 -23.29 -3.23
N LEU A 9 8.31 -24.05 -3.51
CA LEU A 9 6.93 -23.65 -3.24
C LEU A 9 6.69 -23.43 -1.73
N SER A 10 7.25 -24.31 -0.89
CA SER A 10 7.20 -24.18 0.58
C SER A 10 7.87 -22.88 1.07
N LYS A 11 9.09 -22.57 0.59
CA LYS A 11 9.79 -21.32 0.96
C LYS A 11 9.03 -20.06 0.53
N SER A 12 8.44 -20.07 -0.68
CA SER A 12 7.63 -18.96 -1.19
C SER A 12 6.37 -18.73 -0.33
N LYS A 13 5.71 -19.82 0.09
CA LYS A 13 4.52 -19.77 0.95
C LYS A 13 4.87 -19.26 2.35
N ILE A 14 5.94 -19.76 2.95
CA ILE A 14 6.43 -19.28 4.26
C ILE A 14 6.75 -17.78 4.20
N ARG A 15 7.44 -17.33 3.15
CA ARG A 15 7.76 -15.90 2.96
C ARG A 15 6.50 -15.05 2.92
N THR A 16 5.48 -15.50 2.18
CA THR A 16 4.19 -14.80 2.08
C THR A 16 3.52 -14.68 3.45
N VAL A 17 3.41 -15.79 4.19
CA VAL A 17 2.78 -15.82 5.51
C VAL A 17 3.50 -14.89 6.50
N VAL A 18 4.84 -14.88 6.49
CA VAL A 18 5.63 -13.99 7.35
C VAL A 18 5.38 -12.53 7.01
N VAL A 19 5.34 -12.18 5.72
CA VAL A 19 5.06 -10.80 5.28
C VAL A 19 3.65 -10.37 5.68
N ASP A 20 2.65 -11.22 5.49
CA ASP A 20 1.26 -10.89 5.85
C ASP A 20 1.10 -10.72 7.36
N PHE A 21 1.73 -11.60 8.15
CA PHE A 21 1.73 -11.50 9.61
C PHE A 21 2.39 -10.19 10.08
N LEU A 22 3.56 -9.84 9.54
CA LEU A 22 4.24 -8.59 9.85
C LEU A 22 3.43 -7.36 9.40
N ALA A 23 2.86 -7.41 8.19
CA ALA A 23 2.01 -6.36 7.64
C ALA A 23 0.84 -6.06 8.58
N LEU A 24 0.09 -7.09 8.97
CA LEU A 24 -1.05 -6.94 9.87
C LEU A 24 -0.61 -6.47 11.26
N SER A 25 0.48 -7.01 11.79
CA SER A 25 1.02 -6.61 13.11
C SER A 25 1.42 -5.13 13.14
N VAL A 26 2.14 -4.65 12.12
CA VAL A 26 2.56 -3.24 12.02
C VAL A 26 1.35 -2.33 11.94
N ILE A 27 0.37 -2.64 11.09
CA ILE A 27 -0.82 -1.81 10.94
C ILE A 27 -1.69 -1.83 12.21
N TYR A 28 -1.80 -2.98 12.87
CA TYR A 28 -2.53 -3.12 14.12
C TYR A 28 -1.93 -2.30 15.26
N LEU A 29 -0.60 -2.32 15.41
CA LEU A 29 0.07 -1.64 16.52
C LEU A 29 0.21 -0.13 16.30
N LEU A 30 0.08 0.34 15.05
CA LEU A 30 0.36 1.74 14.71
C LEU A 30 -0.52 2.78 15.43
N PRO A 31 -1.85 2.60 15.55
CA PRO A 31 -2.70 3.50 16.33
C PRO A 31 -2.22 3.60 17.78
N THR A 32 -1.92 2.46 18.41
CA THR A 32 -1.42 2.40 19.79
C THR A 32 -0.07 3.10 19.93
N LEU A 33 0.86 2.88 18.99
CA LEU A 33 2.16 3.56 18.98
C LEU A 33 2.01 5.08 18.80
N SER A 34 1.04 5.52 18.01
CA SER A 34 0.74 6.94 17.82
C SER A 34 0.27 7.59 19.12
N HIS A 35 -0.59 6.91 19.89
CA HIS A 35 -1.02 7.39 21.21
C HIS A 35 0.11 7.37 22.25
N LEU A 36 0.93 6.32 22.28
CA LEU A 36 2.02 6.18 23.27
C LEU A 36 3.16 7.19 23.06
N THR A 37 3.49 7.49 21.81
CA THR A 37 4.62 8.39 21.48
C THR A 37 4.19 9.83 21.22
N GLY A 38 2.90 10.08 21.00
CA GLY A 38 2.36 11.36 20.52
C GLY A 38 2.68 11.65 19.05
N ILE A 39 3.34 10.73 18.34
CA ILE A 39 3.73 10.92 16.94
C ILE A 39 2.57 10.50 16.03
N PRO A 40 2.09 11.37 15.12
CA PRO A 40 0.99 11.06 14.20
C PRO A 40 1.45 10.18 13.02
N PHE A 41 1.75 8.90 13.28
CA PHE A 41 2.24 7.96 12.27
C PHE A 41 1.30 7.76 11.07
N TYR A 42 0.01 8.11 11.20
CA TYR A 42 -0.95 8.05 10.10
C TYR A 42 -0.56 8.96 8.92
N TYR A 43 0.19 10.04 9.16
CA TYR A 43 0.69 10.90 8.08
C TYR A 43 1.66 10.18 7.14
N LEU A 44 2.34 9.12 7.60
CA LEU A 44 3.28 8.34 6.79
C LEU A 44 2.62 7.39 5.79
N GLU A 45 1.29 7.36 5.73
CA GLU A 45 0.53 6.41 4.91
C GLU A 45 0.99 4.95 5.09
N PRO A 46 1.05 4.44 6.33
CA PRO A 46 1.68 3.16 6.68
C PRO A 46 1.14 1.97 5.87
N MET A 47 -0.16 1.97 5.56
CA MET A 47 -0.79 0.93 4.74
C MET A 47 -0.22 0.89 3.32
N ARG A 48 0.08 2.05 2.72
CA ARG A 48 0.70 2.14 1.38
C ARG A 48 2.12 1.59 1.40
N ILE A 49 2.89 1.92 2.43
CA ILE A 49 4.26 1.42 2.61
C ILE A 49 4.23 -0.11 2.59
N VAL A 50 3.41 -0.71 3.44
CA VAL A 50 3.29 -2.16 3.58
C VAL A 50 2.90 -2.83 2.26
N VAL A 51 1.89 -2.29 1.59
CA VAL A 51 1.38 -2.84 0.32
C VAL A 51 2.39 -2.73 -0.83
N LEU A 52 3.10 -1.61 -0.96
CA LEU A 52 4.12 -1.45 -2.00
C LEU A 52 5.33 -2.33 -1.72
N LEU A 53 5.73 -2.49 -0.46
CA LEU A 53 6.80 -3.42 -0.09
C LEU A 53 6.38 -4.87 -0.30
N SER A 54 5.12 -5.23 -0.02
CA SER A 54 4.65 -6.59 -0.26
C SER A 54 4.73 -6.99 -1.73
N LEU A 55 4.57 -6.04 -2.67
CA LEU A 55 4.76 -6.28 -4.11
C LEU A 55 6.19 -6.70 -4.45
N MET A 56 7.18 -6.24 -3.67
CA MET A 56 8.59 -6.54 -3.91
C MET A 56 9.02 -7.88 -3.31
N VAL A 57 8.28 -8.36 -2.31
CA VAL A 57 8.65 -9.52 -1.49
C VAL A 57 7.77 -10.74 -1.79
N THR A 58 6.52 -10.52 -2.20
CA THR A 58 5.50 -11.56 -2.42
C THR A 58 4.92 -11.50 -3.83
N HIS A 59 3.94 -12.35 -4.13
CA HIS A 59 3.25 -12.35 -5.41
C HIS A 59 2.28 -11.16 -5.55
N ARG A 60 2.08 -10.64 -6.76
CA ARG A 60 1.17 -9.49 -7.04
C ARG A 60 -0.25 -9.67 -6.49
N TRP A 61 -0.78 -10.90 -6.57
CA TRP A 61 -2.11 -11.23 -6.03
C TRP A 61 -2.15 -11.11 -4.51
N ASN A 62 -1.08 -11.49 -3.82
CA ASN A 62 -0.99 -11.32 -2.37
C ASN A 62 -1.03 -9.85 -1.98
N SER A 63 -0.30 -9.01 -2.71
CA SER A 63 -0.32 -7.55 -2.47
C SER A 63 -1.70 -6.93 -2.73
N LEU A 64 -2.40 -7.38 -3.77
CA LEU A 64 -3.80 -6.98 -4.02
C LEU A 64 -4.74 -7.43 -2.89
N MET A 65 -4.57 -8.65 -2.38
CA MET A 65 -5.32 -9.13 -1.22
C MET A 65 -5.02 -8.29 0.02
N LEU A 66 -3.76 -7.93 0.28
CA LEU A 66 -3.39 -7.04 1.38
C LEU A 66 -3.99 -5.63 1.22
N ALA A 67 -3.97 -5.05 0.02
CA ALA A 67 -4.60 -3.74 -0.21
C ALA A 67 -6.10 -3.72 0.05
N LEU A 68 -6.78 -4.84 -0.20
CA LEU A 68 -8.21 -4.99 0.10
C LEU A 68 -8.46 -5.18 1.60
N THR A 69 -7.65 -6.04 2.23
CA THR A 69 -7.94 -6.54 3.57
C THR A 69 -7.34 -5.70 4.69
N ILE A 70 -6.17 -5.08 4.50
CA ILE A 70 -5.51 -4.27 5.53
C ILE A 70 -6.43 -3.16 6.08
N PRO A 71 -7.10 -2.34 5.23
CA PRO A 71 -8.00 -1.30 5.74
C PRO A 71 -9.19 -1.86 6.50
N LEU A 72 -9.75 -3.00 6.03
CA LEU A 72 -10.87 -3.69 6.68
C LEU A 72 -10.45 -4.24 8.05
N PHE A 73 -9.32 -4.92 8.14
CA PHE A 73 -8.78 -5.44 9.40
C PHE A 73 -8.49 -4.33 10.40
N SER A 74 -7.88 -3.24 9.94
CA SER A 74 -7.62 -2.07 10.79
C SER A 74 -8.91 -1.50 11.38
N PHE A 75 -9.98 -1.38 10.57
CA PHE A 75 -11.27 -0.93 11.06
C PHE A 75 -11.93 -1.90 12.04
N LEU A 76 -11.97 -3.20 11.72
CA LEU A 76 -12.63 -4.20 12.57
C LEU A 76 -11.99 -4.30 13.95
N ILE A 77 -10.68 -4.10 14.05
CA ILE A 77 -9.94 -4.32 15.30
C ILE A 77 -9.70 -3.00 16.05
N ALA A 78 -9.34 -1.93 15.34
CA ALA A 78 -8.96 -0.66 15.96
C ALA A 78 -10.02 0.44 15.80
N SER A 79 -11.17 0.15 15.16
CA SER A 79 -12.20 1.15 14.79
C SER A 79 -11.65 2.35 14.00
N HIS A 80 -10.47 2.17 13.39
CA HIS A 80 -9.75 3.19 12.65
C HIS A 80 -9.19 2.58 11.36
N PRO A 81 -9.46 3.17 10.17
CA PRO A 81 -10.25 4.37 9.89
C PRO A 81 -11.77 4.13 10.01
N ALA A 82 -12.57 5.20 10.13
CA ALA A 82 -14.04 5.11 10.07
C ALA A 82 -14.53 4.38 8.81
N MET A 83 -15.69 3.72 8.88
CA MET A 83 -16.21 2.80 7.85
C MET A 83 -16.14 3.36 6.41
N PHE A 84 -16.64 4.57 6.15
CA PHE A 84 -16.58 5.17 4.81
C PHE A 84 -15.15 5.55 4.38
N LYS A 85 -14.25 5.87 5.33
CA LYS A 85 -12.82 6.05 5.04
C LYS A 85 -12.14 4.73 4.69
N VAL A 86 -12.59 3.59 5.23
CA VAL A 86 -12.07 2.27 4.84
C VAL A 86 -12.27 2.06 3.35
N LEU A 87 -13.48 2.30 2.84
CA LEU A 87 -13.78 2.15 1.42
C LEU A 87 -12.88 3.03 0.55
N LEU A 88 -12.71 4.31 0.92
CA LEU A 88 -11.81 5.23 0.19
C LEU A 88 -10.35 4.74 0.20
N VAL A 89 -9.84 4.29 1.35
CA VAL A 89 -8.45 3.82 1.47
C VAL A 89 -8.24 2.51 0.72
N THR A 90 -9.20 1.59 0.78
CA THR A 90 -9.17 0.34 0.01
C THR A 90 -9.10 0.62 -1.50
N ILE A 91 -9.93 1.54 -2.00
CA ILE A 91 -9.90 1.95 -3.42
C ILE A 91 -8.56 2.60 -3.77
N ASP A 92 -8.05 3.52 -2.94
CA ASP A 92 -6.75 4.18 -3.15
C ASP A 92 -5.60 3.17 -3.24
N LEU A 93 -5.48 2.25 -2.27
CA LEU A 93 -4.40 1.26 -2.23
C LEU A 93 -4.48 0.25 -3.38
N THR A 94 -5.68 -0.24 -3.70
CA THR A 94 -5.86 -1.20 -4.80
C THR A 94 -5.55 -0.55 -6.15
N LEU A 95 -6.08 0.66 -6.39
CA LEU A 95 -5.80 1.42 -7.59
C LEU A 95 -4.31 1.78 -7.70
N ASN A 96 -3.64 2.08 -6.59
CA ASN A 96 -2.20 2.30 -6.56
C ASN A 96 -1.41 1.08 -7.08
N ILE A 97 -1.72 -0.14 -6.61
CA ILE A 97 -1.09 -1.36 -7.13
C ILE A 97 -1.37 -1.54 -8.62
N LEU A 98 -2.63 -1.41 -9.04
CA LEU A 98 -3.02 -1.64 -10.43
C LEU A 98 -2.33 -0.66 -11.38
N LEU A 99 -2.29 0.62 -11.01
CA LEU A 99 -1.56 1.65 -11.76
C LEU A 99 -0.06 1.38 -11.78
N PHE A 100 0.54 0.97 -10.67
CA PHE A 100 1.95 0.61 -10.64
C PHE A 100 2.27 -0.53 -11.63
N LEU A 101 1.46 -1.60 -11.61
CA LEU A 101 1.60 -2.73 -12.54
C LEU A 101 1.40 -2.32 -14.00
N PHE A 102 0.52 -1.35 -14.25
CA PHE A 102 0.31 -0.78 -15.59
C PHE A 102 1.51 0.07 -16.04
N PHE A 103 1.99 0.99 -15.21
CA PHE A 103 3.07 1.90 -15.55
C PHE A 103 4.42 1.21 -15.67
N VAL A 104 4.73 0.23 -14.80
CA VAL A 104 6.02 -0.46 -14.86
C VAL A 104 6.20 -1.22 -16.16
N LYS A 105 5.11 -1.73 -16.75
CA LYS A 105 5.13 -2.40 -18.06
C LYS A 105 5.34 -1.43 -19.22
N ARG A 106 4.79 -0.21 -19.13
CA ARG A 106 4.87 0.78 -20.23
C ARG A 106 6.11 1.66 -20.17
N LEU A 107 6.45 2.15 -18.98
CA LEU A 107 7.53 3.12 -18.78
C LEU A 107 8.88 2.45 -18.54
N LYS A 108 8.90 1.19 -18.07
CA LYS A 108 10.10 0.42 -17.70
C LYS A 108 10.99 1.05 -16.62
N GLU A 109 10.59 2.21 -16.08
CA GLU A 109 11.25 2.92 -14.99
C GLU A 109 10.46 2.76 -13.69
N THR A 110 11.03 2.03 -12.73
CA THR A 110 10.36 1.69 -11.46
C THR A 110 10.04 2.94 -10.64
N PHE A 111 10.97 3.89 -10.56
CA PHE A 111 10.78 5.13 -9.80
C PHE A 111 9.56 5.91 -10.31
N VAL A 112 9.53 6.21 -11.61
CA VAL A 112 8.46 6.98 -12.25
C VAL A 112 7.13 6.24 -12.15
N SER A 113 7.15 4.91 -12.29
CA SER A 113 5.95 4.07 -12.19
C SER A 113 5.30 4.16 -10.81
N VAL A 114 6.11 4.09 -9.74
CA VAL A 114 5.61 4.24 -8.35
C VAL A 114 5.11 5.65 -8.13
N PHE A 115 5.90 6.66 -8.49
CA PHE A 115 5.55 8.06 -8.27
C PHE A 115 4.20 8.42 -8.92
N LEU A 116 4.03 8.08 -10.21
CA LEU A 116 2.78 8.31 -10.94
C LEU A 116 1.62 7.49 -10.38
N SER A 117 1.87 6.22 -10.03
CA SER A 117 0.81 5.38 -9.45
C SER A 117 0.28 5.95 -8.14
N ILE A 118 1.15 6.51 -7.28
CA ILE A 118 0.74 7.11 -6.00
C ILE A 118 -0.02 8.40 -6.29
N GLY A 119 0.55 9.29 -7.11
CA GLY A 119 -0.06 10.59 -7.41
C GLY A 119 -1.45 10.44 -8.01
N ILE A 120 -1.62 9.59 -9.02
CA ILE A 120 -2.91 9.36 -9.67
C ILE A 120 -3.90 8.68 -8.71
N SER A 121 -3.45 7.70 -7.90
CA SER A 121 -4.31 7.11 -6.88
C SER A 121 -4.81 8.11 -5.85
N LYS A 122 -3.97 9.07 -5.46
CA LYS A 122 -4.36 10.13 -4.53
C LYS A 122 -5.29 11.17 -5.13
N ILE A 123 -5.08 11.54 -6.38
CA ILE A 123 -6.03 12.41 -7.09
C ILE A 123 -7.41 11.73 -7.09
N PHE A 124 -7.47 10.44 -7.41
CA PHE A 124 -8.71 9.68 -7.39
C PHE A 124 -9.33 9.57 -5.98
N TYR A 125 -8.51 9.34 -4.94
CA TYR A 125 -8.93 9.36 -3.55
C TYR A 125 -9.59 10.68 -3.17
N TYR A 126 -9.00 11.82 -3.53
CA TYR A 126 -9.56 13.13 -3.20
C TYR A 126 -10.83 13.44 -3.98
N LEU A 127 -10.93 13.01 -5.24
CA LEU A 127 -12.16 13.12 -6.02
C LEU A 127 -13.31 12.32 -5.37
N LEU A 128 -13.06 11.09 -4.94
CA LEU A 128 -14.06 10.29 -4.22
C LEU A 128 -14.37 10.83 -2.82
N LYS A 129 -13.36 11.33 -2.10
CA LYS A 129 -13.58 11.95 -0.79
C LYS A 129 -14.48 13.18 -0.92
N TYR A 130 -14.29 13.98 -1.96
CA TYR A 130 -15.16 15.11 -2.26
C TYR A 130 -16.61 14.66 -2.43
N THR A 131 -16.88 13.61 -3.23
CA THR A 131 -18.26 13.12 -3.39
C THR A 131 -18.85 12.63 -2.07
N PHE A 132 -18.07 11.94 -1.24
CA PHE A 132 -18.56 11.45 0.06
C PHE A 132 -18.92 12.59 1.02
N ILE A 133 -18.16 13.69 1.01
CA ILE A 133 -18.47 14.89 1.78
C ILE A 133 -19.78 15.52 1.27
N GLN A 134 -19.96 15.64 -0.05
CA GLN A 134 -21.18 16.21 -0.64
C GLN A 134 -22.44 15.41 -0.30
N PHE A 135 -22.32 14.08 -0.13
CA PHE A 135 -23.42 13.22 0.29
C PHE A 135 -23.57 13.09 1.82
N ASN A 136 -22.84 13.89 2.62
CA ASN A 136 -22.80 13.80 4.09
C ASN A 136 -22.43 12.40 4.63
N LEU A 137 -21.64 11.63 3.86
CA LEU A 137 -21.12 10.33 4.29
C LEU A 137 -19.83 10.46 5.12
N LEU A 138 -19.15 11.60 5.00
CA LEU A 138 -17.91 11.91 5.71
C LEU A 138 -17.86 13.39 6.10
N ASP A 139 -17.44 13.63 7.34
CA ASP A 139 -17.16 14.98 7.83
C ASP A 139 -15.67 15.33 7.76
N GLY A 140 -15.41 16.63 7.68
CA GLY A 140 -14.07 17.24 7.77
C GLY A 140 -13.53 17.74 6.43
N ASP A 141 -12.32 18.30 6.48
CA ASP A 141 -11.70 18.96 5.33
C ASP A 141 -11.35 17.98 4.21
N LEU A 142 -11.42 18.44 2.95
CA LEU A 142 -11.05 17.64 1.79
C LEU A 142 -9.59 17.17 1.88
N VAL A 143 -8.67 18.06 2.26
CA VAL A 143 -7.24 17.77 2.42
C VAL A 143 -6.86 17.89 3.89
N THR A 144 -6.70 16.75 4.56
CA THR A 144 -6.36 16.70 6.00
C THR A 144 -4.87 16.53 6.27
N THR A 145 -4.11 16.08 5.28
CA THR A 145 -2.65 15.91 5.37
C THR A 145 -1.98 16.96 4.50
N SER A 146 -0.95 17.61 5.03
CA SER A 146 -0.18 18.60 4.27
C SER A 146 0.34 18.00 2.97
N LEU A 147 0.10 18.70 1.85
CA LEU A 147 0.55 18.26 0.52
C LEU A 147 2.06 18.06 0.46
N TYR A 148 2.84 18.84 1.23
CA TYR A 148 4.28 18.68 1.31
C TYR A 148 4.69 17.31 1.87
N ILE A 149 4.01 16.85 2.92
CA ILE A 149 4.28 15.52 3.51
C ILE A 149 3.97 14.42 2.50
N GLN A 150 2.88 14.57 1.74
CA GLN A 150 2.50 13.60 0.72
C GLN A 150 3.52 13.52 -0.43
N ILE A 151 3.97 14.66 -0.95
CA ILE A 151 4.98 14.70 -2.00
C ILE A 151 6.29 14.09 -1.50
N ILE A 152 6.71 14.39 -0.27
CA ILE A 152 7.90 13.79 0.34
C ILE A 152 7.76 12.27 0.41
N LEU A 153 6.63 11.75 0.90
CA LEU A 153 6.38 10.32 0.97
C LEU A 153 6.33 9.64 -0.39
N MET A 154 5.70 10.29 -1.38
CA MET A 154 5.69 9.82 -2.77
C MET A 154 7.11 9.63 -3.29
N VAL A 155 7.98 10.62 -3.10
CA VAL A 155 9.37 10.56 -3.54
C VAL A 155 10.13 9.48 -2.77
N LEU A 156 10.03 9.45 -1.44
CA LEU A 156 10.72 8.46 -0.60
C LEU A 156 10.32 7.02 -0.95
N LEU A 157 9.03 6.73 -1.07
CA LEU A 157 8.55 5.39 -1.44
C LEU A 157 8.98 5.01 -2.86
N SER A 158 8.95 5.97 -3.79
CA SER A 158 9.43 5.73 -5.15
C SER A 158 10.92 5.38 -5.17
N PHE A 159 11.74 6.05 -4.35
CA PHE A 159 13.15 5.71 -4.20
C PHE A 159 13.36 4.32 -3.59
N VAL A 160 12.70 4.03 -2.47
CA VAL A 160 12.82 2.72 -1.78
C VAL A 160 12.47 1.58 -2.73
N VAL A 161 11.35 1.69 -3.44
CA VAL A 161 10.90 0.67 -4.39
C VAL A 161 11.82 0.59 -5.61
N ALA A 162 12.34 1.72 -6.11
CA ALA A 162 13.27 1.73 -7.24
C ALA A 162 14.63 1.06 -6.91
N LEU A 163 15.16 1.30 -5.70
CA LEU A 163 16.39 0.64 -5.23
C LEU A 163 16.19 -0.89 -5.15
N TRP A 164 15.01 -1.33 -4.71
CA TRP A 164 14.65 -2.75 -4.69
C TRP A 164 14.39 -3.31 -6.10
N GLY A 165 13.78 -2.51 -6.98
CA GLY A 165 13.49 -2.85 -8.37
C GLY A 165 14.72 -3.20 -9.20
N LYS A 166 15.88 -2.60 -8.90
CA LYS A 166 17.17 -2.97 -9.50
C LYS A 166 17.55 -4.42 -9.22
N GLN A 167 17.07 -5.02 -8.13
CA GLN A 167 17.25 -6.45 -7.82
C GLN A 167 16.21 -7.35 -8.52
N LEU A 168 15.02 -6.81 -8.83
CA LEU A 168 13.92 -7.54 -9.48
C LEU A 168 14.13 -7.73 -10.98
N LYS A 169 14.85 -6.84 -11.67
CA LYS A 169 15.21 -7.00 -13.09
C LYS A 169 15.99 -8.30 -13.38
N ASN A 170 16.56 -8.93 -12.34
CA ASN A 170 17.22 -10.25 -12.41
C ASN A 170 16.33 -11.45 -12.03
N LYS A 171 15.11 -11.23 -11.50
CA LYS A 171 14.24 -12.31 -10.97
C LYS A 171 12.83 -12.34 -11.52
N THR A 172 12.35 -11.27 -12.14
CA THR A 172 11.00 -11.23 -12.69
C THR A 172 11.01 -11.38 -14.20
N ASN A 173 10.59 -12.54 -14.68
CA ASN A 173 9.83 -12.63 -15.93
C ASN A 173 8.59 -11.75 -15.78
N LEU A 174 8.74 -10.46 -16.07
CA LEU A 174 7.65 -9.58 -16.45
C LEU A 174 7.45 -9.73 -17.96
N SER A 175 7.10 -10.95 -18.38
CA SER A 175 6.45 -11.25 -19.66
C SER A 175 4.95 -11.26 -19.41
#